data_AF-A0A1W9ZBG6-F1
#
_entry.id   AF-A0A1W9ZBG6-F1
#
_cell.length_a   1.000
_cell.length_b   1.000
_cell.length_c   1.000
_cell.angle_alpha   90.00
_cell.angle_beta   90.00
_cell.angle_gamma   90.00
#
_symmetry.space_group_name_H-M   'P 1'
#
loop_
_entity.id
_entity.type
_entity.pdbx_description
1 polymer ?
#
loop_
_entity_poly.entity_id
_entity_poly.type
_entity_poly.pdbx_seq_one_letter_code
_entity_poly.pdbx_strand_id
1 'polypeptide(L)'
;MSHTDVEALSRAHQLFAGRTQPSPLDTATGHYRDVLQRAARLGNAMAHGGYQLAVDHSRQRLAATAGTDAAATDIIAGAHRDRAQAHDLTRAVLDAARADAAATPATPLAQREAMRRRATRLRAQRAHVLSARLRARRRHAELLALRYRLRRLAISGSRGVPGDRAALAVRAALSRLGRPYVWGATGPDRFDCSGLVQWSYAQAGIHLDRTTYQQINDGVPVARSQVRPGDLVFPHPGHVQLAIGNNLVVEAPYAGASVRISRLGSNVAIRRPI
;
A
#
# COMPACT_ATOMS: atom_id res chain seq x y z
N MET A 1 13.65 -39.55 -3.71
CA MET A 1 12.76 -38.44 -3.29
C MET A 1 11.34 -38.98 -3.23
N SER A 2 10.48 -38.55 -2.29
CA SER A 2 9.08 -38.98 -2.32
C SER A 2 8.29 -38.15 -3.33
N HIS A 3 7.40 -38.80 -4.06
CA HIS A 3 6.47 -38.21 -5.05
C HIS A 3 5.74 -36.96 -4.52
N THR A 4 5.56 -36.90 -3.20
CA THR A 4 4.89 -35.83 -2.44
C THR A 4 5.53 -34.45 -2.56
N ASP A 5 6.86 -34.35 -2.68
CA ASP A 5 7.57 -33.06 -2.73
C ASP A 5 7.35 -32.36 -4.08
N VAL A 6 7.43 -33.12 -5.17
CA VAL A 6 7.21 -32.62 -6.54
C VAL A 6 5.76 -32.19 -6.72
N GLU A 7 4.82 -32.92 -6.12
CA GLU A 7 3.41 -32.52 -6.09
C GLU A 7 3.18 -31.22 -5.32
N ALA A 8 3.79 -31.06 -4.15
CA ALA A 8 3.67 -29.83 -3.36
C ALA A 8 4.20 -28.61 -4.13
N LEU A 9 5.35 -28.77 -4.81
CA LEU A 9 5.92 -27.73 -5.68
C LEU A 9 5.05 -27.44 -6.89
N SER A 10 4.45 -28.47 -7.49
CA SER A 10 3.55 -28.32 -8.64
C SER A 10 2.29 -27.53 -8.25
N ARG A 11 1.67 -27.85 -7.10
CA ARG A 11 0.54 -27.07 -6.56
C ARG A 11 0.93 -25.61 -6.29
N ALA A 12 2.12 -25.38 -5.72
CA ALA A 12 2.61 -24.03 -5.45
C ALA A 12 2.84 -23.21 -6.74
N HIS A 13 3.35 -23.85 -7.81
CA HIS A 13 3.54 -23.21 -9.12
C HIS A 13 2.19 -22.82 -9.76
N GLN A 14 1.18 -23.70 -9.67
CA GLN A 14 -0.16 -23.46 -10.21
C GLN A 14 -0.86 -22.23 -9.61
N LEU A 15 -0.57 -21.86 -8.35
CA LEU A 15 -1.11 -20.62 -7.74
C LEU A 15 -0.73 -19.34 -8.53
N PHE A 16 0.36 -19.39 -9.30
CA PHE A 16 0.81 -18.29 -10.13
C PHE A 16 0.38 -18.39 -11.60
N ALA A 17 -0.32 -19.47 -12.00
CA ALA A 17 -0.68 -19.76 -13.40
C ALA A 17 -2.06 -19.23 -13.85
N GLY A 18 -2.93 -18.78 -12.94
CA GLY A 18 -4.24 -18.20 -13.29
C GLY A 18 -4.15 -16.94 -14.17
N ARG A 19 -5.07 -16.79 -15.13
CA ARG A 19 -5.19 -15.61 -16.01
C ARG A 19 -5.86 -14.46 -15.26
N THR A 20 -5.26 -13.28 -15.26
CA THR A 20 -5.97 -12.01 -15.02
C THR A 20 -5.99 -11.26 -16.34
N GLN A 21 -7.15 -11.18 -16.98
CA GLN A 21 -7.33 -10.37 -18.18
C GLN A 21 -7.04 -8.91 -17.80
N PRO A 22 -6.17 -8.19 -18.53
CA PRO A 22 -6.09 -6.75 -18.38
C PRO A 22 -7.44 -6.17 -18.81
N SER A 23 -8.15 -5.54 -17.88
CA SER A 23 -9.33 -4.75 -18.21
C SER A 23 -8.83 -3.48 -18.89
N PRO A 24 -9.15 -3.24 -20.18
CA PRO A 24 -8.84 -1.96 -20.79
C PRO A 24 -9.76 -0.92 -20.14
N LEU A 25 -9.18 -0.02 -19.35
CA LEU A 25 -9.86 1.22 -18.99
C LEU A 25 -9.79 2.12 -20.23
N ASP A 26 -10.76 2.00 -21.13
CA ASP A 26 -10.82 2.84 -22.32
C ASP A 26 -12.12 3.67 -22.42
N THR A 27 -11.90 4.92 -22.83
CA THR A 27 -12.85 5.91 -23.38
C THR A 27 -14.01 6.47 -22.53
N ALA A 28 -13.69 7.38 -21.59
CA ALA A 28 -14.66 8.39 -21.10
C ALA A 28 -14.32 9.83 -21.54
N THR A 29 -13.36 10.01 -22.43
CA THR A 29 -12.86 11.32 -22.88
C THR A 29 -13.70 11.96 -23.99
N GLY A 30 -14.53 11.20 -24.71
CA GLY A 30 -15.37 11.73 -25.80
C GLY A 30 -16.45 12.69 -25.32
N HIS A 31 -17.04 12.44 -24.15
CA HIS A 31 -18.19 13.21 -23.67
C HIS A 31 -17.83 14.64 -23.21
N TYR A 32 -16.60 14.87 -22.76
CA TYR A 32 -16.14 16.16 -22.25
C TYR A 32 -15.85 17.17 -23.35
N ARG A 33 -15.46 16.72 -24.55
CA ARG A 33 -15.10 17.59 -25.67
C ARG A 33 -16.30 18.40 -26.17
N ASP A 34 -17.47 17.76 -26.19
CA ASP A 34 -18.72 18.34 -26.69
C ASP A 34 -19.31 19.37 -25.71
N VAL A 35 -19.14 19.13 -24.40
CA VAL A 35 -19.54 20.06 -23.33
C VAL A 35 -18.69 21.33 -23.33
N LEU A 36 -17.37 21.18 -23.54
CA LEU A 36 -16.45 22.33 -23.63
C LEU A 36 -16.70 23.18 -24.88
N GLN A 37 -17.07 22.56 -26.02
CA GLN A 37 -17.40 23.28 -27.25
C GLN A 37 -18.72 24.05 -27.17
N ARG A 38 -19.73 23.55 -26.43
CA ARG A 38 -20.99 24.29 -26.20
C ARG A 38 -20.79 25.47 -25.25
N ALA A 39 -19.98 25.32 -24.20
CA ALA A 39 -19.71 26.39 -23.25
C ALA A 39 -18.96 27.57 -23.89
N ALA A 40 -18.07 27.30 -24.86
CA ALA A 40 -17.32 28.33 -25.58
C ALA A 40 -18.18 29.25 -26.46
N ARG A 41 -19.42 28.85 -26.80
CA ARG A 41 -20.31 29.63 -27.69
C ARG A 41 -21.17 30.67 -26.96
N LEU A 42 -21.13 30.75 -25.63
CA LEU A 42 -22.14 31.49 -24.83
C LEU A 42 -21.63 32.67 -23.96
N GLY A 43 -20.40 33.19 -24.14
CA GLY A 43 -19.81 34.12 -23.17
C GLY A 43 -19.68 35.60 -23.58
N ASN A 44 -20.53 36.48 -23.04
CA ASN A 44 -20.33 37.94 -22.95
C ASN A 44 -19.32 38.33 -21.84
N ALA A 45 -18.67 39.49 -22.00
CA ALA A 45 -17.36 39.86 -21.41
C ALA A 45 -17.25 40.03 -19.87
N MET A 46 -18.33 40.03 -19.09
CA MET A 46 -18.24 40.01 -17.60
C MET A 46 -18.07 38.59 -17.02
N ALA A 47 -18.16 37.56 -17.87
CA ALA A 47 -17.96 36.16 -17.48
C ALA A 47 -16.48 35.73 -17.44
N HIS A 48 -15.53 36.55 -17.92
CA HIS A 48 -14.17 36.08 -18.21
C HIS A 48 -13.36 35.64 -16.99
N GLY A 49 -13.41 36.34 -15.85
CA GLY A 49 -12.65 35.94 -14.66
C GLY A 49 -13.18 34.66 -13.99
N GLY A 50 -14.50 34.54 -13.84
CA GLY A 50 -15.14 33.33 -13.30
C GLY A 50 -15.05 32.14 -14.25
N TYR A 51 -15.13 32.39 -15.56
CA TYR A 51 -14.95 31.40 -16.60
C TYR A 51 -13.51 30.89 -16.66
N GLN A 52 -12.50 31.78 -16.58
CA GLN A 52 -11.09 31.40 -16.50
C GLN A 52 -10.83 30.52 -15.29
N LEU A 53 -11.33 30.91 -14.11
CA LEU A 53 -11.18 30.11 -12.88
C LEU A 53 -11.85 28.73 -13.00
N ALA A 54 -13.04 28.66 -13.60
CA ALA A 54 -13.75 27.41 -13.83
C ALA A 54 -13.03 26.50 -14.85
N VAL A 55 -12.50 27.07 -15.93
CA VAL A 55 -11.70 26.37 -16.94
C VAL A 55 -10.40 25.85 -16.32
N ASP A 56 -9.71 26.65 -15.51
CA ASP A 56 -8.48 26.25 -14.84
C ASP A 56 -8.74 25.15 -13.81
N HIS A 57 -9.83 25.25 -13.02
CA HIS A 57 -10.26 24.16 -12.14
C HIS A 57 -10.59 22.88 -12.92
N SER A 58 -11.25 23.00 -14.08
CA SER A 58 -11.57 21.85 -14.94
C SER A 58 -10.30 21.21 -15.52
N ARG A 59 -9.33 22.02 -15.98
CA ARG A 59 -8.01 21.56 -16.44
C ARG A 59 -7.23 20.85 -15.33
N GLN A 60 -7.19 21.43 -14.13
CA GLN A 60 -6.52 20.83 -12.97
C GLN A 60 -7.15 19.48 -12.59
N ARG A 61 -8.49 19.38 -12.62
CA ARG A 61 -9.19 18.11 -12.40
C ARG A 61 -8.84 17.08 -13.46
N LEU A 62 -8.87 17.45 -14.74
CA LEU A 62 -8.52 16.54 -15.85
C LEU A 62 -7.07 16.05 -15.75
N ALA A 63 -6.13 16.94 -15.46
CA ALA A 63 -4.73 16.59 -15.24
C ALA A 63 -4.56 15.65 -14.03
N ALA A 64 -5.28 15.92 -12.93
CA ALA A 64 -5.27 15.05 -11.76
C ALA A 64 -5.84 13.66 -12.06
N THR A 65 -6.94 13.57 -12.82
CA THR A 65 -7.54 12.30 -13.26
C THR A 65 -6.60 11.51 -14.17
N ALA A 66 -6.01 12.17 -15.19
CA ALA A 66 -5.04 11.53 -16.08
C ALA A 66 -3.81 11.01 -15.30
N GLY A 67 -3.30 11.79 -14.35
CA GLY A 67 -2.20 11.37 -13.48
C GLY A 67 -2.57 10.18 -12.59
N THR A 68 -3.82 10.09 -12.11
CA THR A 68 -4.27 8.94 -11.33
C THR A 68 -4.47 7.68 -12.15
N ASP A 69 -4.95 7.80 -13.38
CA ASP A 69 -5.14 6.66 -14.29
C ASP A 69 -3.79 6.08 -14.74
N ALA A 70 -2.81 6.95 -15.02
CA ALA A 70 -1.43 6.54 -15.26
C ALA A 70 -0.84 5.79 -14.04
N ALA A 71 -1.01 6.34 -12.83
CA ALA A 71 -0.53 5.69 -11.62
C ALA A 71 -1.22 4.34 -11.35
N ALA A 72 -2.52 4.21 -11.62
CA ALA A 72 -3.26 2.95 -11.50
C ALA A 72 -2.68 1.90 -12.47
N THR A 73 -2.49 2.31 -13.73
CA THR A 73 -1.93 1.48 -14.80
C THR A 73 -0.54 0.97 -14.44
N ASP A 74 0.33 1.85 -13.91
CA ASP A 74 1.69 1.48 -13.49
C ASP A 74 1.71 0.47 -12.35
N ILE A 75 0.85 0.63 -11.35
CA ILE A 75 0.76 -0.30 -10.21
C ILE A 75 0.26 -1.67 -10.70
N ILE A 76 -0.75 -1.70 -11.56
CA ILE A 76 -1.31 -2.93 -12.14
C ILE A 76 -0.25 -3.62 -13.00
N ALA A 77 0.38 -2.91 -13.94
CA ALA A 77 1.43 -3.43 -14.79
C ALA A 77 2.63 -3.96 -13.96
N GLY A 78 2.99 -3.24 -12.90
CA GLY A 78 4.00 -3.68 -11.93
C GLY A 78 3.60 -4.98 -11.23
N ALA A 79 2.36 -5.12 -10.77
CA ALA A 79 1.86 -6.35 -10.15
C ALA A 79 1.86 -7.54 -11.12
N HIS A 80 1.56 -7.31 -12.40
CA HIS A 80 1.67 -8.36 -13.43
C HIS A 80 3.12 -8.80 -13.65
N ARG A 81 4.07 -7.88 -13.72
CA ARG A 81 5.52 -8.20 -13.80
C ARG A 81 5.98 -8.99 -12.58
N ASP A 82 5.60 -8.55 -11.38
CA ASP A 82 5.97 -9.22 -10.13
C ASP A 82 5.43 -10.66 -10.07
N ARG A 83 4.21 -10.88 -10.59
CA ARG A 83 3.58 -12.21 -10.72
C ARG A 83 4.32 -13.08 -11.73
N ALA A 84 4.61 -12.57 -12.93
CA ALA A 84 5.33 -13.30 -13.97
C ALA A 84 6.71 -13.75 -13.45
N GLN A 85 7.45 -12.84 -12.81
CA GLN A 85 8.74 -13.19 -12.21
C GLN A 85 8.61 -14.29 -11.13
N ALA A 86 7.60 -14.20 -10.25
CA ALA A 86 7.37 -15.23 -9.24
C ALA A 86 7.02 -16.59 -9.87
N HIS A 87 6.24 -16.59 -10.94
CA HIS A 87 5.89 -17.78 -11.71
C HIS A 87 7.13 -18.43 -12.33
N ASP A 88 8.01 -17.66 -12.96
CA ASP A 88 9.21 -18.19 -13.61
C ASP A 88 10.22 -18.74 -12.59
N LEU A 89 10.38 -18.06 -11.46
CA LEU A 89 11.25 -18.52 -10.37
C LEU A 89 10.73 -19.81 -9.72
N THR A 90 9.41 -19.94 -9.54
CA THR A 90 8.83 -21.19 -9.01
C THR A 90 8.90 -22.32 -10.02
N ARG A 91 8.78 -22.04 -11.32
CA ARG A 91 9.02 -23.01 -12.40
C ARG A 91 10.44 -23.55 -12.35
N ALA A 92 11.45 -22.68 -12.28
CA ALA A 92 12.85 -23.09 -12.21
C ALA A 92 13.15 -24.02 -11.02
N VAL A 93 12.55 -23.75 -9.85
CA VAL A 93 12.65 -24.62 -8.67
C VAL A 93 12.02 -25.99 -8.94
N LEU A 94 10.84 -26.01 -9.58
CA LEU A 94 10.13 -27.24 -9.91
C LEU A 94 10.91 -28.09 -10.93
N ASP A 95 11.44 -27.48 -11.98
CA ASP A 95 12.22 -28.17 -13.01
C ASP A 95 13.50 -28.75 -12.42
N ALA A 96 14.21 -27.98 -11.58
CA ALA A 96 15.38 -28.48 -10.85
C ALA A 96 15.02 -29.59 -9.85
N ALA A 97 13.82 -29.60 -9.28
CA ALA A 97 13.35 -30.69 -8.42
C ALA A 97 13.01 -31.96 -9.21
N ARG A 98 12.42 -31.82 -10.40
CA ARG A 98 12.15 -32.95 -11.32
C ARG A 98 13.44 -33.59 -11.81
N ALA A 99 14.43 -32.78 -12.21
CA ALA A 99 15.74 -33.27 -12.65
C ALA A 99 16.45 -34.10 -11.57
N ASP A 100 16.42 -33.64 -10.32
CA ASP A 100 16.99 -34.40 -9.19
C ASP A 100 16.21 -35.66 -8.85
N ALA A 101 14.88 -35.67 -9.05
CA ALA A 101 14.05 -36.84 -8.79
C ALA A 101 14.26 -37.96 -9.82
N ALA A 102 14.67 -37.61 -11.05
CA ALA A 102 14.99 -38.56 -12.10
C ALA A 102 16.34 -39.27 -11.88
N ALA A 103 17.23 -38.72 -11.05
CA ALA A 103 18.54 -39.30 -10.77
C ALA A 103 18.54 -40.09 -9.45
N THR A 104 18.80 -41.40 -9.52
CA THR A 104 19.03 -42.23 -8.33
C THR A 104 20.51 -42.19 -7.95
N PRO A 105 20.90 -41.61 -6.80
CA PRO A 105 22.31 -41.52 -6.41
C PRO A 105 22.86 -42.92 -6.06
N ALA A 106 23.81 -43.40 -6.85
CA ALA A 106 24.40 -44.73 -6.70
C ALA A 106 25.51 -44.81 -5.63
N THR A 107 26.03 -43.67 -5.15
CA THR A 107 27.14 -43.61 -4.19
C THR A 107 26.83 -42.70 -2.99
N PRO A 108 27.49 -42.89 -1.83
CA PRO A 108 27.36 -41.99 -0.68
C PRO A 108 27.73 -40.54 -1.00
N LEU A 109 28.71 -40.31 -1.89
CA LEU A 109 29.09 -38.97 -2.35
C LEU A 109 27.94 -38.33 -3.16
N ALA A 110 27.35 -39.07 -4.10
CA ALA A 110 26.22 -38.61 -4.89
C ALA A 110 24.98 -38.32 -4.02
N GLN A 111 24.75 -39.11 -2.97
CA GLN A 111 23.70 -38.82 -1.98
C GLN A 111 23.95 -37.50 -1.23
N ARG A 112 25.17 -37.26 -0.75
CA ARG A 112 25.52 -35.99 -0.08
C ARG A 112 25.34 -34.79 -1.01
N GLU A 113 25.72 -34.93 -2.28
CA GLU A 113 25.54 -33.88 -3.27
C GLU A 113 24.06 -33.61 -3.56
N ALA A 114 23.25 -34.66 -3.72
CA ALA A 114 21.80 -34.52 -3.89
C ALA A 114 21.14 -33.82 -2.68
N MET A 115 21.58 -34.12 -1.45
CA MET A 115 21.13 -33.41 -0.24
C MET A 115 21.52 -31.93 -0.27
N ARG A 116 22.74 -31.59 -0.71
CA ARG A 116 23.19 -30.19 -0.86
C ARG A 116 22.35 -29.45 -1.89
N ARG A 117 22.11 -30.03 -3.07
CA ARG A 117 21.26 -29.46 -4.13
C ARG A 117 19.83 -29.23 -3.63
N ARG A 118 19.25 -30.20 -2.91
CA ARG A 118 17.93 -30.07 -2.27
C ARG A 118 17.88 -28.90 -1.28
N ALA A 119 18.88 -28.78 -0.40
CA ALA A 119 18.93 -27.71 0.58
C ALA A 119 19.03 -26.33 -0.09
N THR A 120 19.84 -26.19 -1.14
CA THR A 120 19.96 -24.96 -1.92
C THR A 120 18.64 -24.59 -2.61
N ARG A 121 17.94 -25.56 -3.23
CA ARG A 121 16.62 -25.33 -3.82
C ARG A 121 15.58 -24.85 -2.81
N LEU A 122 15.48 -25.49 -1.65
CA LEU A 122 14.52 -25.10 -0.61
C LEU A 122 14.77 -23.67 -0.11
N ARG A 123 16.05 -23.28 0.02
CA ARG A 123 16.44 -21.89 0.34
C ARG A 123 16.01 -20.92 -0.76
N ALA A 124 16.29 -21.25 -2.03
CA ALA A 124 15.89 -20.44 -3.18
C ALA A 124 14.36 -20.28 -3.25
N GLN A 125 13.62 -21.38 -3.12
CA GLN A 125 12.15 -21.36 -3.08
C GLN A 125 11.62 -20.45 -1.98
N ARG A 126 12.14 -20.60 -0.75
CA ARG A 126 11.74 -19.75 0.38
C ARG A 126 12.02 -18.28 0.09
N ALA A 127 13.20 -17.95 -0.44
CA ALA A 127 13.56 -16.58 -0.80
C ALA A 127 12.61 -16.00 -1.86
N HIS A 128 12.29 -16.76 -2.91
CA HIS A 128 11.38 -16.34 -3.97
C HIS A 128 9.96 -16.09 -3.44
N VAL A 129 9.40 -17.01 -2.64
CA VAL A 129 8.07 -16.87 -2.03
C VAL A 129 8.01 -15.65 -1.11
N LEU A 130 9.04 -15.43 -0.29
CA LEU A 130 9.10 -14.25 0.58
C LEU A 130 9.17 -12.96 -0.25
N SER A 131 9.99 -12.93 -1.29
CA SER A 131 10.12 -11.76 -2.16
C SER A 131 8.81 -11.45 -2.90
N ALA A 132 8.11 -12.47 -3.40
CA ALA A 132 6.82 -12.32 -4.07
C ALA A 132 5.75 -11.79 -3.10
N ARG A 133 5.72 -12.29 -1.86
CA ARG A 133 4.82 -11.79 -0.80
C ARG A 133 5.10 -10.33 -0.45
N LEU A 134 6.36 -9.94 -0.34
CA LEU A 134 6.73 -8.55 -0.06
C LEU A 134 6.33 -7.61 -1.21
N ARG A 135 6.61 -8.00 -2.46
CA ARG A 135 6.18 -7.25 -3.66
C ARG A 135 4.67 -7.11 -3.73
N ALA A 136 3.91 -8.20 -3.53
CA ALA A 136 2.45 -8.15 -3.52
C ALA A 136 1.88 -7.21 -2.43
N ARG A 137 2.44 -7.26 -1.21
CA ARG A 137 2.05 -6.35 -0.12
C ARG A 137 2.34 -4.88 -0.46
N ARG A 138 3.48 -4.61 -1.11
CA ARG A 138 3.84 -3.27 -1.58
C ARG A 138 2.83 -2.76 -2.62
N ARG A 139 2.51 -3.55 -3.65
CA ARG A 139 1.50 -3.20 -4.66
C ARG A 139 0.14 -2.93 -4.04
N HIS A 140 -0.28 -3.76 -3.09
CA HIS A 140 -1.53 -3.55 -2.38
C HIS A 140 -1.55 -2.22 -1.62
N ALA A 141 -0.46 -1.87 -0.93
CA ALA A 141 -0.33 -0.60 -0.24
C ALA A 141 -0.33 0.61 -1.20
N GLU A 142 0.33 0.49 -2.35
CA GLU A 142 0.32 1.50 -3.42
C GLU A 142 -1.11 1.74 -3.94
N LEU A 143 -1.88 0.66 -4.16
CA LEU A 143 -3.29 0.74 -4.55
C LEU A 143 -4.16 1.41 -3.48
N LEU A 144 -3.97 1.08 -2.20
CA LEU A 144 -4.70 1.72 -1.11
C LEU A 144 -4.39 3.21 -1.03
N ALA A 145 -3.13 3.59 -1.21
CA ALA A 145 -2.72 5.00 -1.24
C ALA A 145 -3.33 5.76 -2.41
N LEU A 146 -3.40 5.13 -3.60
CA LEU A 146 -4.06 5.72 -4.76
C LEU A 146 -5.57 5.89 -4.53
N ARG A 147 -6.25 4.84 -4.06
CA ARG A 147 -7.69 4.87 -3.73
C ARG A 147 -8.01 5.95 -2.68
N TYR A 148 -7.17 6.08 -1.67
CA TYR A 148 -7.32 7.12 -0.65
C TYR A 148 -7.20 8.53 -1.27
N ARG A 149 -6.21 8.76 -2.14
CA ARG A 149 -6.03 10.02 -2.87
C ARG A 149 -7.24 10.37 -3.74
N LEU A 150 -7.74 9.41 -4.52
CA LEU A 150 -8.92 9.57 -5.37
C LEU A 150 -10.16 9.96 -4.57
N ARG A 151 -10.41 9.28 -3.45
CA ARG A 151 -11.57 9.58 -2.59
C ARG A 151 -11.44 10.93 -1.90
N ARG A 152 -10.22 11.35 -1.52
CA ARG A 152 -9.97 12.68 -0.95
C ARG A 152 -10.19 13.79 -1.97
N LEU A 153 -9.79 13.61 -3.23
CA LEU A 153 -10.05 14.57 -4.30
C LEU A 153 -11.55 14.74 -4.56
N ALA A 154 -12.33 13.66 -4.53
CA ALA A 154 -13.78 13.72 -4.66
C ALA A 154 -14.46 14.50 -3.52
N ILE A 155 -13.96 14.37 -2.29
CA ILE A 155 -14.52 15.03 -1.09
C ILE A 155 -14.01 16.48 -0.93
N SER A 156 -12.79 16.79 -1.39
CA SER A 156 -12.20 18.14 -1.25
C SER A 156 -12.88 19.22 -2.10
N GLY A 157 -13.90 18.87 -2.90
CA GLY A 157 -14.86 19.82 -3.47
C GLY A 157 -15.74 20.52 -2.42
N SER A 158 -15.83 19.98 -1.20
CA SER A 158 -16.36 20.69 -0.04
C SER A 158 -15.19 21.21 0.81
N ARG A 159 -15.08 22.55 0.97
CA ARG A 159 -14.07 23.24 1.79
C ARG A 159 -13.93 22.57 3.16
N GLY A 160 -12.82 21.87 3.39
CA GLY A 160 -12.46 21.36 4.71
C GLY A 160 -12.05 22.51 5.62
N VAL A 161 -12.65 22.60 6.80
CA VAL A 161 -12.41 23.64 7.81
C VAL A 161 -10.90 23.71 8.15
N PRO A 162 -10.22 24.83 7.93
CA PRO A 162 -8.89 25.08 8.48
C PRO A 162 -9.00 25.17 10.01
N GLY A 163 -8.36 24.27 10.75
CA GLY A 163 -8.29 24.35 12.22
C GLY A 163 -8.28 23.02 12.97
N ASP A 164 -8.64 21.90 12.34
CA ASP A 164 -8.64 20.61 13.04
C ASP A 164 -7.21 20.04 13.16
N ARG A 165 -6.70 19.96 14.41
CA ARG A 165 -5.40 19.39 14.76
C ARG A 165 -5.27 17.94 14.29
N ALA A 166 -6.36 17.16 14.34
CA ALA A 166 -6.37 15.79 13.82
C ALA A 166 -6.12 15.76 12.31
N ALA A 167 -6.73 16.69 11.56
CA ALA A 167 -6.53 16.79 10.12
C ALA A 167 -5.09 17.22 9.76
N LEU A 168 -4.44 18.05 10.58
CA LEU A 168 -3.01 18.38 10.43
C LEU A 168 -2.13 17.15 10.65
N ALA A 169 -2.36 16.39 11.72
CA ALA A 169 -1.62 15.17 12.00
C ALA A 169 -1.77 14.12 10.89
N VAL A 170 -2.99 13.91 10.40
CA VAL A 170 -3.23 13.00 9.26
C VAL A 170 -2.50 13.46 8.01
N ARG A 171 -2.52 14.76 7.68
CA ARG A 171 -1.75 15.29 6.53
C ARG A 171 -0.25 15.10 6.71
N ALA A 172 0.27 15.33 7.91
CA ALA A 172 1.68 15.12 8.23
C ALA A 172 2.07 13.65 8.01
N ALA A 173 1.34 12.70 8.59
CA ALA A 173 1.61 11.28 8.42
C ALA A 173 1.58 10.84 6.95
N LEU A 174 0.59 11.30 6.18
CA LEU A 174 0.46 11.00 4.75
C LEU A 174 1.60 11.58 3.91
N SER A 175 2.20 12.71 4.33
CA SER A 175 3.38 13.28 3.67
C SER A 175 4.62 12.38 3.74
N ARG A 176 4.59 11.36 4.62
CA ARG A 176 5.71 10.46 4.88
C ARG A 176 5.55 9.08 4.27
N LEU A 177 4.52 8.86 3.44
CA LEU A 177 4.36 7.61 2.70
C LEU A 177 5.65 7.24 1.94
N GLY A 178 6.07 5.99 2.08
CA GLY A 178 7.31 5.47 1.50
C GLY A 178 8.59 5.73 2.30
N ARG A 179 8.56 6.52 3.38
CA ARG A 179 9.73 6.66 4.28
C ARG A 179 10.03 5.32 4.98
N PRO A 180 11.32 4.94 5.15
CA PRO A 180 11.68 3.64 5.71
C PRO A 180 11.35 3.52 7.20
N TYR A 181 11.02 2.31 7.62
CA TYR A 181 10.95 1.96 9.03
C TYR A 181 12.36 1.84 9.63
N VAL A 182 12.59 2.47 10.78
CA VAL A 182 13.78 2.24 11.63
C VAL A 182 13.34 2.23 13.08
N TRP A 183 13.70 1.16 13.81
CA TRP A 183 13.39 1.03 15.23
C TRP A 183 13.96 2.21 16.02
N GLY A 184 13.15 2.87 16.83
CA GLY A 184 13.58 4.03 17.61
C GLY A 184 13.50 5.36 16.87
N ALA A 185 13.22 5.40 15.57
CA ALA A 185 13.23 6.64 14.80
C ALA A 185 11.94 7.47 14.95
N THR A 186 12.09 8.79 15.02
CA THR A 186 11.01 9.77 15.31
C THR A 186 10.83 10.82 14.20
N GLY A 187 11.35 10.56 12.99
CA GLY A 187 11.23 11.45 11.84
C GLY A 187 12.38 12.44 11.65
N PRO A 188 12.27 13.32 10.62
CA PRO A 188 11.20 13.38 9.63
C PRO A 188 11.38 12.40 8.46
N ASP A 189 12.53 11.72 8.35
CA ASP A 189 12.86 10.88 7.19
C ASP A 189 12.77 9.38 7.45
N ARG A 190 12.73 8.97 8.72
CA ARG A 190 12.69 7.57 9.16
C ARG A 190 11.84 7.47 10.41
N PHE A 191 11.07 6.40 10.54
CA PHE A 191 10.10 6.28 11.63
C PHE A 191 10.02 4.85 12.16
N ASP A 192 9.77 4.69 13.45
CA ASP A 192 9.02 3.52 13.93
C ASP A 192 7.52 3.84 14.07
N CYS A 193 6.73 2.89 14.57
CA CYS A 193 5.28 3.02 14.64
C CYS A 193 4.84 4.21 15.49
N SER A 194 5.27 4.29 16.74
CA SER A 194 4.90 5.37 17.66
C SER A 194 5.60 6.68 17.32
N GLY A 195 6.81 6.64 16.76
CA GLY A 195 7.55 7.81 16.27
C GLY A 195 6.85 8.48 15.09
N LEU A 196 6.23 7.73 14.17
CA LEU A 196 5.42 8.29 13.09
C LEU A 196 4.21 9.06 13.65
N VAL A 197 3.48 8.45 14.58
CA VAL A 197 2.27 9.03 15.18
C VAL A 197 2.63 10.27 16.01
N GLN A 198 3.66 10.16 16.86
CA GLN A 198 4.19 11.25 17.68
C GLN A 198 4.60 12.44 16.81
N TRP A 199 5.45 12.21 15.79
CA TRP A 199 5.90 13.27 14.90
C TRP A 199 4.74 13.94 14.16
N SER A 200 3.76 13.16 13.74
CA SER A 200 2.58 13.68 13.02
C SER A 200 1.75 14.61 13.89
N TYR A 201 1.51 14.24 15.15
CA TYR A 201 0.79 15.09 16.09
C TYR A 201 1.61 16.29 16.58
N ALA A 202 2.93 16.18 16.64
CA ALA A 202 3.80 17.33 16.89
C ALA A 202 3.64 18.41 15.81
N GLN A 203 3.40 18.05 14.54
CA GLN A 203 3.07 19.02 13.47
C GLN A 203 1.73 19.74 13.70
N ALA A 204 0.86 19.17 14.53
CA ALA A 204 -0.42 19.74 14.93
C ALA A 204 -0.37 20.43 16.31
N GLY A 205 0.82 20.54 16.92
CA GLY A 205 1.02 21.15 18.23
C GLY A 205 0.52 20.30 19.41
N ILE A 206 0.29 18.99 19.22
CA ILE A 206 -0.09 18.06 20.30
C ILE A 206 1.12 17.19 20.63
N HIS A 207 1.47 17.15 21.91
CA HIS A 207 2.45 16.22 22.43
C HIS A 207 1.83 14.84 22.60
N LEU A 208 2.54 13.81 22.16
CA LEU A 208 2.24 12.41 22.46
C LEU A 208 3.48 11.77 23.04
N ASP A 209 3.26 10.79 23.92
CA ASP A 209 4.34 10.03 24.50
C ASP A 209 5.10 9.22 23.44
N ARG A 210 6.32 8.81 23.76
CA ARG A 210 7.23 8.20 22.77
C ARG A 210 6.86 6.78 22.39
N THR A 211 6.41 5.97 23.34
CA THR A 211 6.25 4.52 23.15
C THR A 211 4.79 4.12 23.03
N THR A 212 4.51 2.99 22.36
CA THR A 212 3.12 2.48 22.25
C THR A 212 2.51 2.17 23.62
N TYR A 213 3.32 1.74 24.58
CA TYR A 213 2.90 1.46 25.97
C TYR A 213 2.46 2.70 26.73
N GLN A 214 2.97 3.87 26.34
CA GLN A 214 2.56 5.14 26.90
C GLN A 214 1.40 5.75 26.10
N GLN A 215 1.52 5.77 24.76
CA GLN A 215 0.50 6.32 23.86
C GLN A 215 -0.87 5.65 23.98
N ILE A 216 -0.94 4.40 24.45
CA ILE A 216 -2.22 3.76 24.74
C ILE A 216 -2.98 4.44 25.90
N ASN A 217 -2.36 5.38 26.61
CA ASN A 217 -2.99 6.21 27.64
C ASN A 217 -3.15 7.68 27.21
N ASP A 218 -2.67 8.05 26.03
CA ASP A 218 -2.81 9.41 25.50
C ASP A 218 -4.23 9.66 25.00
N GLY A 219 -4.94 10.59 25.65
CA GLY A 219 -6.30 10.98 25.29
C GLY A 219 -7.38 10.01 25.76
N VAL A 220 -8.53 9.98 25.07
CA VAL A 220 -9.73 9.26 25.52
C VAL A 220 -9.96 7.96 24.74
N PRO A 221 -10.47 6.89 25.38
CA PRO A 221 -10.85 5.67 24.67
C PRO A 221 -11.99 5.93 23.69
N VAL A 222 -11.93 5.31 22.52
CA VAL A 222 -12.94 5.43 21.46
C VAL A 222 -13.43 4.05 21.04
N ALA A 223 -14.75 3.89 20.93
CA ALA A 223 -15.33 2.67 20.38
C ALA A 223 -14.99 2.55 18.89
N ARG A 224 -14.75 1.32 18.41
CA ARG A 224 -14.39 1.09 17.00
C ARG A 224 -15.38 1.67 15.99
N SER A 225 -16.67 1.67 16.31
CA SER A 225 -17.74 2.25 15.48
C SER A 225 -17.67 3.78 15.38
N GLN A 226 -16.97 4.43 16.30
CA GLN A 226 -16.83 5.88 16.41
C GLN A 226 -15.45 6.39 15.97
N VAL A 227 -14.65 5.54 15.33
CA VAL A 227 -13.32 5.89 14.85
C VAL A 227 -13.39 7.03 13.84
N ARG A 228 -12.52 8.03 14.03
CA ARG A 228 -12.39 9.21 13.17
C ARG A 228 -10.95 9.36 12.69
N PRO A 229 -10.71 10.06 11.56
CA PRO A 229 -9.36 10.46 11.19
C PRO A 229 -8.67 11.19 12.36
N GLY A 230 -7.42 10.82 12.64
CA GLY A 230 -6.65 11.29 13.79
C GLY A 230 -6.57 10.28 14.93
N ASP A 231 -7.59 9.44 15.14
CA ASP A 231 -7.53 8.50 16.26
C ASP A 231 -6.33 7.54 16.16
N LEU A 232 -5.66 7.30 17.28
CA LEU A 232 -4.60 6.31 17.43
C LEU A 232 -5.23 4.93 17.50
N VAL A 233 -4.75 4.01 16.68
CA VAL A 233 -5.28 2.65 16.57
C VAL A 233 -4.19 1.65 16.94
N PHE A 234 -4.47 0.84 17.95
CA PHE A 234 -3.57 -0.17 18.50
C PHE A 234 -4.12 -1.56 18.17
N PRO A 235 -3.61 -2.25 17.13
CA PRO A 235 -3.99 -3.63 16.84
C PRO A 235 -3.47 -4.63 17.88
N HIS A 236 -2.40 -4.29 18.59
CA HIS A 236 -1.84 -5.02 19.73
C HIS A 236 -0.91 -4.08 20.53
N PRO A 237 -0.46 -4.44 21.75
CA PRO A 237 0.29 -3.52 22.63
C PRO A 237 1.60 -2.96 22.04
N GLY A 238 2.26 -3.74 21.18
CA GLY A 238 3.54 -3.38 20.56
C GLY A 238 3.45 -2.57 19.25
N HIS A 239 2.26 -2.12 18.82
CA HIS A 239 2.13 -1.38 17.56
C HIS A 239 1.01 -0.33 17.61
N VAL A 240 1.23 0.78 16.92
CA VAL A 240 0.28 1.88 16.81
C VAL A 240 0.21 2.38 15.36
N GLN A 241 -0.97 2.80 14.97
CA GLN A 241 -1.32 3.30 13.64
C GLN A 241 -2.13 4.58 13.79
N LEU A 242 -2.16 5.43 12.77
CA LEU A 242 -2.99 6.64 12.75
C LEU A 242 -4.19 6.43 11.84
N ALA A 243 -5.42 6.57 12.35
CA ALA A 243 -6.63 6.50 11.55
C ALA A 243 -6.70 7.65 10.54
N ILE A 244 -7.07 7.33 9.29
CA ILE A 244 -7.19 8.32 8.21
C ILE A 244 -8.59 8.35 7.59
N GLY A 245 -9.54 7.60 8.17
CA GLY A 245 -10.92 7.45 7.69
C GLY A 245 -11.12 6.27 6.74
N ASN A 246 -12.37 5.96 6.39
CA ASN A 246 -12.75 4.88 5.46
C ASN A 246 -12.21 3.49 5.85
N ASN A 247 -12.11 3.20 7.15
CA ASN A 247 -11.51 1.98 7.69
C ASN A 247 -10.06 1.74 7.22
N LEU A 248 -9.31 2.84 7.03
CA LEU A 248 -7.90 2.87 6.69
C LEU A 248 -7.09 3.55 7.79
N VAL A 249 -5.82 3.16 7.86
CA VAL A 249 -4.80 3.72 8.75
C VAL A 249 -3.52 4.00 7.97
N VAL A 250 -2.69 4.90 8.47
CA VAL A 250 -1.28 5.04 8.05
C VAL A 250 -0.38 4.53 9.17
N GLU A 251 0.65 3.77 8.81
CA GLU A 251 1.53 3.10 9.77
C GLU A 251 2.98 2.99 9.25
N ALA A 252 3.93 2.91 10.19
CA ALA A 252 5.28 2.39 9.96
C ALA A 252 5.35 0.99 10.59
N PRO A 253 5.22 -0.11 9.82
CA PRO A 253 4.75 -1.38 10.38
C PRO A 253 5.84 -2.27 11.02
N TYR A 254 7.04 -2.36 10.44
CA TYR A 254 8.12 -3.22 10.93
C TYR A 254 9.43 -2.97 10.15
N ALA A 255 10.55 -3.49 10.67
CA ALA A 255 11.88 -3.40 10.06
C ALA A 255 11.90 -3.90 8.60
N GLY A 256 12.45 -3.09 7.69
CA GLY A 256 12.49 -3.39 6.26
C GLY A 256 11.21 -3.05 5.50
N ALA A 257 10.17 -2.55 6.17
CA ALA A 257 9.03 -1.93 5.51
C ALA A 257 9.18 -0.40 5.42
N SER A 258 8.21 0.23 4.77
CA SER A 258 8.08 1.68 4.68
C SER A 258 6.72 2.12 5.19
N VAL A 259 6.61 3.39 5.56
CA VAL A 259 5.35 4.05 5.90
C VAL A 259 4.35 3.82 4.78
N ARG A 260 3.17 3.31 5.12
CA ARG A 260 2.16 2.92 4.14
C ARG A 260 0.75 3.06 4.68
N ILE A 261 -0.22 3.01 3.78
CA ILE A 261 -1.64 2.87 4.13
C ILE A 261 -2.00 1.39 4.24
N SER A 262 -2.69 1.04 5.31
CA SER A 262 -3.18 -0.30 5.60
C SER A 262 -4.67 -0.27 5.96
N ARG A 263 -5.30 -1.44 5.99
CA ARG A 263 -6.67 -1.58 6.51
C ARG A 263 -6.67 -1.53 8.03
N LEU A 264 -7.69 -0.89 8.59
CA LEU A 264 -7.96 -0.89 10.02
C LEU A 264 -8.55 -2.26 10.41
N GLY A 265 -7.90 -2.96 11.35
CA GLY A 265 -8.25 -4.31 11.80
C GLY A 265 -9.58 -4.38 12.56
N SER A 266 -10.17 -5.56 12.72
CA SER A 266 -11.44 -5.71 13.47
C SER A 266 -11.25 -5.55 14.99
N ASN A 267 -10.17 -6.12 15.54
CA ASN A 267 -9.87 -6.12 16.97
C ASN A 267 -8.77 -5.10 17.25
N VAL A 268 -9.13 -3.95 17.80
CA VAL A 268 -8.23 -2.81 18.05
C VAL A 268 -8.63 -2.08 19.33
N ALA A 269 -7.66 -1.53 20.04
CA ALA A 269 -7.89 -0.45 21.00
C ALA A 269 -7.70 0.89 20.29
N ILE A 270 -8.52 1.90 20.62
CA ILE A 270 -8.48 3.20 19.94
C ILE A 270 -8.44 4.31 20.98
N ARG A 271 -7.55 5.28 20.77
CA ARG A 271 -7.44 6.50 21.58
C ARG A 271 -7.59 7.75 20.72
N ARG A 272 -8.25 8.77 21.26
CA ARG A 272 -8.38 10.08 20.63
C ARG A 272 -7.61 11.12 21.45
N PRO A 273 -6.51 11.67 20.91
CA PRO A 273 -5.78 12.76 21.54
C PRO A 273 -6.67 14.00 21.70
N ILE A 274 -6.42 14.75 22.76
CA ILE A 274 -7.14 15.97 23.15
C ILE A 274 -6.22 17.19 23.11
#